data_AF-A0A9E1IBD6-F1
#
_entry.id   AF-A0A9E1IBD6-F1
#
_cell.length_a   1.000
_cell.length_b   1.000
_cell.length_c   1.000
_cell.angle_alpha   90.00
_cell.angle_beta   90.00
_cell.angle_gamma   90.00
#
_symmetry.space_group_name_H-M   'P 1'
#
loop_
_entity.id
_entity.type
_entity.pdbx_description
1 polymer ?
#
loop_
_entity_poly.entity_id
_entity_poly.type
_entity_poly.pdbx_seq_one_letter_code
_entity_poly.pdbx_strand_id
1 'polypeptide(L)'
;MDGFTLDLVAIRDWCDRHKVPYIYNSELNQLALPRPNDRRFAVRVIPRPERKMLTLAMPLPLIVPKERFEAAQKAMAIANSATFMGSWVLNHVKGEAYFRVTVPSVDVLYNDDSLRYLLQVVIGTVEAVAEKLRLIVQEGAEPETVLPRPKPTEADAGEGEGRT
;
A
#
# COMPACT_ATOMS: atom_id res chain seq x y z
N MET A 1 -13.36 -22.13 12.93
CA MET A 1 -12.48 -21.85 11.78
C MET A 1 -11.07 -22.06 12.27
N ASP A 2 -10.35 -23.00 11.67
CA ASP A 2 -8.98 -23.29 12.07
C ASP A 2 -8.07 -22.18 11.54
N GLY A 3 -7.22 -21.66 12.43
CA GLY A 3 -6.25 -20.64 12.06
C GLY A 3 -4.99 -21.25 11.46
N PHE A 4 -4.24 -20.45 10.72
CA PHE A 4 -2.95 -20.81 10.14
C PHE A 4 -1.91 -19.74 10.42
N THR A 5 -0.66 -20.16 10.51
CA THR A 5 0.49 -19.26 10.48
C THR A 5 0.65 -18.67 9.08
N LEU A 6 0.92 -17.38 8.99
CA LEU A 6 0.96 -16.70 7.69
C LEU A 6 2.32 -16.85 7.00
N ASP A 7 2.42 -17.86 6.13
CA ASP A 7 3.57 -18.11 5.26
C ASP A 7 3.16 -18.29 3.78
N LEU A 8 4.12 -18.54 2.89
CA LEU A 8 3.80 -18.72 1.47
C LEU A 8 3.05 -20.01 1.16
N VAL A 9 3.13 -21.04 2.00
CA VAL A 9 2.35 -22.26 1.82
C VAL A 9 0.89 -21.95 2.10
N ALA A 10 0.60 -21.37 3.27
CA ALA A 10 -0.75 -20.98 3.66
C ALA A 10 -1.39 -20.01 2.67
N ILE A 11 -0.62 -19.06 2.12
CA ILE A 11 -1.13 -18.09 1.13
C ILE A 11 -1.43 -18.77 -0.21
N ARG A 12 -0.59 -19.71 -0.68
CA ARG A 12 -0.89 -20.49 -1.89
C ARG A 12 -2.13 -21.34 -1.69
N ASP A 13 -2.23 -22.05 -0.57
CA ASP A 13 -3.39 -22.86 -0.25
C ASP A 13 -4.67 -22.00 -0.20
N TRP A 14 -4.58 -20.79 0.36
CA TRP A 14 -5.69 -19.82 0.34
C TRP A 14 -6.05 -19.42 -1.09
N CYS A 15 -5.05 -19.12 -1.93
CA CYS A 15 -5.29 -18.77 -3.33
C CYS A 15 -5.97 -19.92 -4.10
N ASP A 16 -5.52 -21.15 -3.90
CA ASP A 16 -6.10 -22.34 -4.53
C ASP A 16 -7.55 -22.57 -4.07
N ARG A 17 -7.83 -22.46 -2.76
CA ARG A 17 -9.19 -22.56 -2.21
C ARG A 17 -10.14 -21.51 -2.80
N HIS A 18 -9.67 -20.28 -2.95
CA HIS A 18 -10.49 -19.14 -3.40
C HIS A 18 -10.37 -18.84 -4.91
N LYS A 19 -9.65 -19.69 -5.66
CA LYS A 19 -9.38 -19.52 -7.11
C LYS A 19 -8.78 -18.16 -7.45
N VAL A 20 -7.93 -17.63 -6.57
CA VAL A 20 -7.20 -16.38 -6.80
C VAL A 20 -5.94 -16.70 -7.61
N PRO A 21 -5.75 -16.12 -8.81
CA PRO A 21 -4.52 -16.33 -9.56
C PRO A 21 -3.31 -15.84 -8.80
N TYR A 22 -2.21 -16.57 -8.87
CA TYR A 22 -0.93 -16.14 -8.32
C TYR A 22 0.24 -16.56 -9.21
N ILE A 23 1.35 -15.84 -9.07
CA ILE A 23 2.63 -16.15 -9.70
C ILE A 23 3.64 -16.36 -8.58
N TYR A 24 4.27 -17.52 -8.53
CA TYR A 24 5.34 -17.81 -7.57
C TYR A 24 6.70 -17.61 -8.22
N ASN A 25 7.57 -16.84 -7.56
CA ASN A 25 8.97 -16.69 -7.92
C ASN A 25 9.81 -17.46 -6.90
N SER A 26 10.35 -18.60 -7.32
CA SER A 26 11.18 -19.48 -6.48
C SER A 26 12.55 -18.89 -6.15
N GLU A 27 13.13 -18.08 -7.04
CA GLU A 27 14.45 -17.47 -6.82
C GLU A 27 14.40 -16.42 -5.71
N LEU A 28 13.35 -15.59 -5.71
CA LEU A 28 13.16 -14.54 -4.72
C LEU A 28 12.35 -15.00 -3.50
N ASN A 29 11.85 -16.23 -3.53
CA ASN A 29 10.88 -16.79 -2.59
C ASN A 29 9.73 -15.80 -2.32
N GLN A 30 9.05 -15.38 -3.38
CA GLN A 30 7.99 -14.37 -3.35
C GLN A 30 6.79 -14.83 -4.16
N LEU A 31 5.61 -14.33 -3.79
CA LEU A 31 4.38 -14.60 -4.51
C LEU A 31 3.76 -13.28 -4.96
N ALA A 32 3.22 -13.23 -6.17
CA ALA A 32 2.52 -12.07 -6.70
C ALA A 32 1.06 -12.43 -6.99
N LEU A 33 0.14 -11.61 -6.48
CA LEU A 33 -1.30 -11.71 -6.71
C LEU A 33 -1.70 -10.65 -7.74
N PRO A 34 -1.75 -10.97 -9.04
CA PRO A 34 -2.15 -10.02 -10.07
C PRO A 34 -3.62 -9.62 -9.90
N ARG A 35 -3.94 -8.36 -10.19
CA ARG A 35 -5.33 -7.94 -10.32
C ARG A 35 -5.96 -8.48 -11.59
N PRO A 36 -7.27 -8.79 -11.58
CA PRO A 36 -8.02 -9.01 -12.80
C PRO A 36 -7.87 -7.80 -13.72
N ASN A 37 -7.44 -8.05 -14.96
CA ASN A 37 -7.27 -7.05 -16.03
C ASN A 37 -6.15 -5.99 -15.86
N ASP A 38 -5.37 -6.00 -14.77
CA ASP A 38 -4.16 -5.16 -14.68
C ASP A 38 -3.03 -5.86 -13.92
N ARG A 39 -2.12 -6.49 -14.68
CA ARG A 39 -0.95 -7.19 -14.13
C ARG A 39 0.11 -6.26 -13.54
N ARG A 40 0.07 -4.95 -13.84
CA ARG A 40 1.04 -3.98 -13.29
C ARG A 40 0.73 -3.67 -11.82
N PHE A 41 -0.52 -3.85 -11.43
CA PHE A 41 -0.98 -3.80 -10.05
C PHE A 41 -1.09 -5.22 -9.49
N ALA A 42 0.02 -5.71 -8.95
CA ALA A 42 0.05 -6.99 -8.24
C ALA A 42 0.44 -6.79 -6.79
N VAL A 43 -0.28 -7.43 -5.87
CA VAL A 43 0.16 -7.52 -4.47
C VAL A 43 1.31 -8.51 -4.40
N ARG A 44 2.50 -8.01 -4.06
CA ARG A 44 3.70 -8.79 -3.80
C ARG A 44 3.66 -9.26 -2.34
N VAL A 45 3.79 -10.56 -2.14
CA VAL A 45 3.89 -11.24 -0.87
C VAL A 45 5.35 -11.61 -0.67
N ILE A 46 5.97 -11.02 0.36
CA ILE A 46 7.41 -11.07 0.60
C ILE A 46 7.65 -11.57 2.03
N PRO A 47 8.09 -12.82 2.19
CA PRO A 47 8.53 -13.34 3.47
C PRO A 47 9.77 -12.62 3.99
N ARG A 48 9.82 -12.42 5.31
CA ARG A 48 10.96 -11.91 6.07
C ARG A 48 11.26 -12.90 7.20
N PRO A 49 11.71 -14.13 6.87
CA PRO A 49 11.91 -15.19 7.87
C PRO A 49 12.87 -14.78 8.99
N GLU A 50 13.90 -14.00 8.65
CA GLU A 50 14.88 -13.45 9.59
C GLU A 50 14.26 -12.51 10.63
N ARG A 51 13.11 -11.92 10.31
CA ARG A 51 12.34 -11.06 11.23
C ARG A 51 11.07 -11.73 11.74
N LYS A 52 10.79 -12.98 11.34
CA LYS A 52 9.52 -13.67 11.60
C LYS A 52 8.31 -12.86 11.13
N MET A 53 8.42 -12.13 10.02
CA MET A 53 7.33 -11.32 9.46
C MET A 53 7.01 -11.72 8.02
N LEU A 54 5.83 -11.31 7.56
CA LEU A 54 5.44 -11.31 6.16
C LEU A 54 5.03 -9.90 5.73
N THR A 55 5.51 -9.45 4.57
CA THR A 55 5.12 -8.19 3.96
C THR A 55 4.18 -8.42 2.78
N LEU A 56 3.05 -7.72 2.77
CA LEU A 56 2.20 -7.52 1.60
C LEU A 56 2.50 -6.12 1.05
N ALA A 57 2.97 -6.02 -0.18
CA ALA A 57 3.36 -4.75 -0.79
C ALA A 57 2.76 -4.62 -2.18
N MET A 58 2.25 -3.45 -2.52
CA MET A 58 1.68 -3.17 -3.83
C MET A 58 2.37 -1.95 -4.42
N PRO A 59 3.16 -2.13 -5.50
CA PRO A 59 3.80 -1.02 -6.20
C PRO A 59 2.78 -0.22 -7.00
N LEU A 60 3.05 1.08 -7.13
CA LEU A 60 2.43 1.88 -8.16
C LEU A 60 3.05 1.51 -9.53
N PRO A 61 2.28 1.50 -10.62
CA PRO A 61 2.76 1.17 -11.95
C PRO A 61 3.46 2.37 -12.60
N LEU A 62 4.35 3.03 -11.84
CA LEU A 62 5.11 4.18 -12.29
C LEU A 62 6.50 4.18 -11.66
N ILE A 63 7.45 4.80 -12.36
CA ILE A 63 8.78 5.10 -11.83
C ILE A 63 8.79 6.59 -11.48
N VAL A 64 9.20 6.91 -10.26
CA VAL A 64 9.38 8.28 -9.81
C VAL A 64 10.70 8.81 -10.41
N PRO A 65 10.69 9.92 -11.16
CA PRO A 65 11.92 10.58 -11.59
C PRO A 65 12.69 11.14 -10.40
N LYS A 66 14.03 11.18 -10.46
CA LYS A 66 14.88 11.60 -9.32
C LYS A 66 14.57 13.03 -8.87
N GLU A 67 14.33 13.91 -9.81
CA GLU A 67 13.95 15.31 -9.61
C GLU A 67 12.58 15.47 -8.90
N ARG A 68 11.78 14.39 -8.83
CA ARG A 68 10.50 14.36 -8.11
C ARG A 68 10.55 13.56 -6.80
N PHE A 69 11.72 13.05 -6.40
CA PHE A 69 11.85 12.26 -5.17
C PHE A 69 11.38 13.02 -3.93
N GLU A 70 11.81 14.26 -3.75
CA GLU A 70 11.43 15.06 -2.57
C GLU A 70 9.91 15.29 -2.49
N ALA A 71 9.29 15.68 -3.61
CA ALA A 71 7.84 15.88 -3.68
C ALA A 71 7.08 14.57 -3.40
N ALA A 72 7.52 13.45 -3.98
CA ALA A 72 6.92 12.14 -3.74
C ALA A 72 7.07 11.70 -2.29
N GLN A 73 8.25 11.88 -1.68
CA GLN A 73 8.50 11.54 -0.28
C GLN A 73 7.64 12.39 0.67
N LYS A 74 7.51 13.69 0.41
CA LYS A 74 6.64 14.58 1.20
C LYS A 74 5.18 14.14 1.10
N ALA A 75 4.71 13.84 -0.11
CA ALA A 75 3.35 13.32 -0.33
C ALA A 75 3.12 11.99 0.40
N MET A 76 4.08 11.07 0.34
CA MET A 76 4.01 9.79 1.06
C MET A 76 4.04 9.98 2.57
N ALA A 77 4.80 10.94 3.10
CA ALA A 77 4.81 11.26 4.53
C ALA A 77 3.44 11.78 5.00
N ILE A 78 2.80 12.64 4.21
CA ILE A 78 1.43 13.11 4.46
C ILE A 78 0.44 11.94 4.39
N ALA A 79 0.52 11.10 3.35
CA ALA A 79 -0.35 9.92 3.24
C ALA A 79 -0.15 8.95 4.44
N ASN A 80 1.09 8.80 4.91
CA ASN A 80 1.43 7.96 6.06
C ASN A 80 0.86 8.50 7.37
N SER A 81 0.78 9.82 7.57
CA SER A 81 0.19 10.38 8.79
C SER A 81 -1.33 10.12 8.90
N ALA A 82 -2.00 9.91 7.77
CA ALA A 82 -3.42 9.53 7.72
C ALA A 82 -3.64 8.01 7.59
N THR A 83 -2.59 7.22 7.43
CA THR A 83 -2.69 5.76 7.27
C THR A 83 -2.62 5.08 8.63
N PHE A 84 -3.63 4.27 8.95
CA PHE A 84 -3.65 3.51 10.20
C PHE A 84 -2.74 2.26 10.17
N MET A 85 -2.78 1.47 9.09
CA MET A 85 -2.02 0.23 8.97
C MET A 85 -1.22 0.22 7.67
N GLY A 86 0.11 0.23 7.81
CA GLY A 86 1.04 0.15 6.69
C GLY A 86 1.85 1.42 6.49
N SER A 87 2.58 1.47 5.37
CA SER A 87 3.42 2.61 5.02
C SER A 87 3.64 2.69 3.51
N TRP A 88 3.58 3.90 2.98
CA TRP A 88 4.12 4.30 1.69
C TRP A 88 5.64 4.41 1.78
N VAL A 89 6.31 3.86 0.77
CA VAL A 89 7.77 3.82 0.67
C VAL A 89 8.20 4.12 -0.76
N LEU A 90 9.29 4.87 -0.88
CA LEU A 90 10.02 5.07 -2.13
C LEU A 90 11.33 4.26 -2.12
N ASN A 91 11.50 3.37 -3.09
CA ASN A 91 12.79 2.73 -3.34
C ASN A 91 13.68 3.68 -4.16
N HIS A 92 14.63 4.35 -3.52
CA HIS A 92 15.54 5.30 -4.17
C HIS A 92 16.43 4.70 -5.26
N VAL A 93 16.71 3.39 -5.20
CA VAL A 93 17.54 2.70 -6.20
C VAL A 93 16.76 2.49 -7.48
N LYS A 94 15.48 2.09 -7.37
CA LYS A 94 14.64 1.73 -8.51
C LYS A 94 13.65 2.83 -8.94
N GLY A 95 13.46 3.86 -8.12
CA GLY A 95 12.38 4.84 -8.28
C GLY A 95 10.98 4.24 -8.09
N GLU A 96 10.87 3.02 -7.53
CA GLU A 96 9.58 2.35 -7.31
C GLU A 96 8.89 2.92 -6.05
N ALA A 97 7.71 3.50 -6.22
CA ALA A 97 6.80 3.85 -5.13
C ALA A 97 5.88 2.68 -4.82
N TYR A 98 5.68 2.35 -3.54
CA TYR A 98 4.79 1.26 -3.15
C TYR A 98 4.20 1.46 -1.76
N PHE A 99 3.03 0.89 -1.54
CA PHE A 99 2.45 0.75 -0.21
C PHE A 99 2.73 -0.64 0.34
N ARG A 100 2.96 -0.76 1.64
CA ARG A 100 3.14 -2.07 2.28
C ARG A 100 2.49 -2.17 3.65
N VAL A 101 2.03 -3.37 3.97
CA VAL A 101 1.68 -3.82 5.32
C VAL A 101 2.61 -4.97 5.69
N THR A 102 3.14 -4.97 6.91
CA THR A 102 4.01 -6.05 7.40
C THR A 102 3.46 -6.56 8.71
N VAL A 103 3.23 -7.87 8.79
CA VAL A 103 2.57 -8.52 9.92
C VAL A 103 3.43 -9.67 10.46
N PRO A 104 3.27 -10.05 11.74
CA PRO A 104 3.90 -11.25 12.29
C PRO A 104 3.52 -12.49 11.50
N SER A 105 4.48 -13.40 11.35
CA SER A 105 4.28 -14.70 10.69
C SER A 105 4.60 -15.87 11.63
N VAL A 106 4.78 -15.61 12.92
CA VAL A 106 5.03 -16.62 13.96
C VAL A 106 4.24 -16.20 15.20
N ASP A 107 3.75 -17.17 15.97
CA ASP A 107 2.98 -16.96 17.21
C ASP A 107 1.66 -16.18 17.04
N VAL A 108 1.20 -16.02 15.80
CA VAL A 108 -0.09 -15.39 15.45
C VAL A 108 -0.82 -16.28 14.46
N LEU A 109 -2.10 -16.55 14.76
CA LEU A 109 -2.99 -17.31 13.89
C LEU A 109 -3.84 -16.36 13.05
N TYR A 110 -3.83 -16.56 11.75
CA TYR A 110 -4.66 -15.89 10.77
C TYR A 110 -5.73 -16.85 10.28
N ASN A 111 -6.79 -16.31 9.69
CA ASN A 111 -7.78 -17.10 8.97
C ASN A 111 -8.02 -16.46 7.59
N ASP A 112 -8.87 -17.10 6.78
CA ASP A 112 -9.18 -16.64 5.42
C ASP A 112 -9.70 -15.19 5.40
N ASP A 113 -10.51 -14.80 6.39
CA ASP A 113 -11.04 -13.43 6.50
C ASP A 113 -9.95 -12.42 6.89
N SER A 114 -9.03 -12.80 7.78
CA SER A 114 -7.90 -11.95 8.17
C SER A 114 -6.99 -11.68 6.98
N LEU A 115 -6.67 -12.70 6.18
CA LEU A 115 -5.87 -12.53 4.97
C LEU A 115 -6.61 -11.68 3.93
N ARG A 116 -7.91 -11.91 3.73
CA ARG A 116 -8.74 -11.07 2.85
C ARG A 116 -8.73 -9.62 3.28
N TYR A 117 -8.87 -9.35 4.58
CA TYR A 117 -8.83 -8.00 5.14
C TYR A 117 -7.47 -7.33 4.90
N LEU A 118 -6.36 -8.03 5.13
CA LEU A 118 -5.02 -7.49 4.87
C LEU A 118 -4.84 -7.12 3.38
N LEU A 119 -5.31 -7.96 2.46
CA LEU A 119 -5.30 -7.67 1.03
C LEU A 119 -6.18 -6.46 0.68
N GLN A 120 -7.38 -6.37 1.26
CA GLN A 120 -8.28 -5.22 1.06
C GLN A 120 -7.66 -3.92 1.55
N VAL A 121 -6.96 -3.92 2.69
CA VAL A 121 -6.26 -2.72 3.17
C VAL A 121 -5.17 -2.31 2.20
N VAL A 122 -4.30 -3.24 1.78
CA VAL A 122 -3.21 -2.90 0.84
C VAL A 122 -3.76 -2.36 -0.48
N ILE A 123 -4.75 -3.04 -1.06
CA ILE A 123 -5.32 -2.66 -2.35
C ILE A 123 -6.09 -1.33 -2.21
N GLY A 124 -6.98 -1.23 -1.23
CA GLY A 124 -7.82 -0.04 -1.04
C GLY A 124 -7.02 1.21 -0.71
N THR A 125 -5.97 1.10 0.11
CA THR A 125 -5.09 2.23 0.39
C THR A 125 -4.33 2.67 -0.85
N VAL A 126 -3.86 1.73 -1.69
CA VAL A 126 -3.22 2.09 -2.96
C VAL A 126 -4.21 2.78 -3.89
N GLU A 127 -5.41 2.22 -4.08
CA GLU A 127 -6.42 2.80 -4.97
C GLU A 127 -6.83 4.22 -4.56
N ALA A 128 -6.94 4.48 -3.25
CA ALA A 128 -7.31 5.78 -2.74
C ALA A 128 -6.29 6.90 -3.05
N VAL A 129 -5.02 6.54 -3.22
CA VAL A 129 -3.91 7.51 -3.30
C VAL A 129 -3.18 7.47 -4.65
N ALA A 130 -3.26 6.36 -5.39
CA ALA A 130 -2.46 6.10 -6.59
C ALA A 130 -2.53 7.23 -7.62
N GLU A 131 -3.74 7.71 -7.93
CA GLU A 131 -3.91 8.76 -8.93
C GLU A 131 -3.33 10.10 -8.44
N LYS A 132 -3.49 10.45 -7.16
CA LYS A 132 -2.92 11.69 -6.61
C LYS A 132 -1.40 11.64 -6.61
N LEU A 133 -0.81 10.51 -6.20
CA LEU A 133 0.64 10.31 -6.31
C LEU A 133 1.10 10.36 -7.76
N ARG A 134 0.34 9.81 -8.71
CA ARG A 134 0.65 9.92 -10.14
C ARG A 134 0.71 11.39 -10.59
N LEU A 135 -0.29 12.21 -10.25
CA LEU A 135 -0.32 13.65 -10.56
C LEU A 135 0.88 14.40 -9.96
N ILE A 136 1.23 14.12 -8.71
CA ILE A 136 2.39 14.74 -8.04
C ILE A 136 3.69 14.36 -8.72
N VAL A 137 3.83 13.10 -9.11
CA VAL A 137 5.06 12.57 -9.71
C VAL A 137 5.22 12.96 -11.18
N GLN A 138 4.15 12.88 -11.97
CA GLN A 138 4.22 13.04 -13.44
C GLN A 138 3.83 14.44 -13.91
N GLU A 139 2.92 15.11 -13.20
CA GLU A 139 2.29 16.36 -13.64
C GLU A 139 2.67 17.55 -12.75
N GLY A 140 3.53 17.34 -11.75
CA GLY A 140 4.08 18.42 -10.95
C GLY A 140 3.15 18.94 -9.85
N ALA A 141 2.04 18.27 -9.54
CA ALA A 141 1.11 18.71 -8.51
C ALA A 141 1.76 18.82 -7.12
N GLU A 142 1.19 19.68 -6.26
CA GLU A 142 1.68 19.91 -4.90
C GLU A 142 1.49 18.67 -4.00
N PRO A 143 2.47 18.30 -3.17
CA PRO A 143 2.42 17.12 -2.29
C PRO A 143 1.18 17.05 -1.39
N GLU A 144 0.67 18.20 -0.94
CA GLU A 144 -0.49 18.33 -0.06
C GLU A 144 -1.80 17.85 -0.72
N THR A 145 -1.82 17.71 -2.05
CA THR A 145 -2.99 17.21 -2.79
C THR A 145 -3.19 15.69 -2.69
N VAL A 146 -2.24 14.98 -2.06
CA VAL A 146 -2.26 13.53 -1.87
C VAL A 146 -3.42 13.04 -1.02
N LEU A 147 -3.90 13.88 -0.10
CA LEU A 147 -5.10 13.65 0.69
C LEU A 147 -6.17 14.68 0.32
N PRO A 148 -7.46 14.33 0.43
CA PRO A 148 -8.52 15.31 0.31
C PRO A 148 -8.34 16.40 1.38
N ARG A 149 -8.51 17.67 0.99
CA ARG A 149 -8.54 18.76 1.98
C ARG A 149 -9.69 18.49 2.95
N PRO A 150 -9.47 18.63 4.27
CA PRO A 150 -10.58 18.62 5.21
C PRO A 150 -11.59 19.69 4.79
N LYS A 151 -12.88 19.37 4.86
CA LYS A 151 -13.93 20.40 4.66
C LYS A 151 -13.71 21.49 5.71
N PRO A 152 -13.84 22.78 5.37
CA PRO A 152 -13.83 23.85 6.36
C PRO A 152 -14.82 23.49 7.47
N THR A 153 -14.37 23.58 8.71
CA THR A 153 -15.29 23.42 9.84
C THR A 153 -16.13 24.69 9.96
N GLU A 154 -17.33 24.61 10.54
CA GLU A 154 -18.17 25.80 10.77
C GLU A 154 -17.46 26.88 11.63
N ALA A 155 -16.39 26.51 12.34
CA ALA A 155 -15.52 27.43 13.07
C ALA A 155 -14.65 28.33 12.15
N ASP A 156 -14.33 27.88 10.94
CA ASP A 156 -13.48 28.62 9.98
C ASP A 156 -14.29 29.70 9.20
N ALA A 157 -15.62 29.68 9.33
CA ALA A 157 -16.52 30.63 8.65
C ALA A 157 -16.74 31.94 9.44
N GLY A 158 -16.23 32.04 10.68
CA GLY A 158 -16.55 33.13 11.61
C GLY A 158 -15.56 34.30 11.71
N GLU A 159 -14.36 34.22 11.12
CA GLU A 159 -13.31 35.24 11.35
C GLU A 159 -13.18 36.29 10.20
N GLY A 160 -14.16 36.37 9.31
CA GLY A 160 -14.10 37.21 8.10
C GLY A 160 -14.83 38.55 8.12
N GLU A 161 -15.58 38.90 9.17
CA GLU A 161 -16.36 40.16 9.19
C GLU A 161 -16.16 40.92 10.51
N GLY A 162 -15.25 41.90 10.51
CA GLY A 162 -15.08 42.78 11.68
C GLY A 162 -13.83 43.65 11.70
N ARG A 163 -13.50 44.35 10.62
CA ARG A 163 -12.64 45.56 10.69
C ARG A 163 -13.12 46.63 9.71
N THR A 164 -13.94 47.54 10.24
CA THR A 164 -14.04 48.94 9.82
C THR A 164 -13.97 49.79 11.07
#